data_AF-A0A1E3LBG0-F1
#
_entry.id   AF-A0A1E3LBG0-F1
#
_cell.length_a   1.000
_cell.length_b   1.000
_cell.length_c   1.000
_cell.angle_alpha   90.00
_cell.angle_beta   90.00
_cell.angle_gamma   90.00
#
_symmetry.space_group_name_H-M   'P 1'
#
loop_
_entity.id
_entity.type
_entity.pdbx_description
1 polymer ?
#
loop_
_entity_poly.entity_id
_entity_poly.type
_entity_poly.pdbx_seq_one_letter_code
_entity_poly.pdbx_strand_id
1 'polypeptide(L)'
;MESISNLSVTVPAVSNAVPDEARGNDTVQLSRDLNAAAQAPANSSLPMSESPITSLRTNIATRSVSCVDSEEKIENAKQEMWEMIRDGVSSDHTMIMPYSFIELGEEGRKRVAKLTVAWVFTPINGSTEKWFDCLTRNEAIKEYLKDTVSEDVKNDVKSAGLRSLLGGIECYEMFSGNSSRSVTTPLASPTNIALSSVTGKDSEARVENARDEMRQVIRDGVKRCHDMIMPNSFMLLDDSEKKKVAKLTVEWVFTPVNPGSEKWFNRLIGNEQVKPYLKGTVSRNIYSQIVIISSGIVPGGKPPLWYVRERIGQLGMYRK
;
A
#
# COMPACT_ATOMS: atom_id res chain seq x y z
N MET A 1 -22.53 -8.77 -63.88
CA MET A 1 -22.31 -7.34 -64.21
C MET A 1 -22.13 -6.63 -62.88
N GLU A 2 -20.93 -6.73 -62.30
CA GLU A 2 -19.77 -5.83 -62.54
C GLU A 2 -20.01 -4.45 -61.93
N SER A 3 -19.10 -3.73 -61.30
CA SER A 3 -17.76 -3.94 -60.70
C SER A 3 -17.40 -2.54 -60.22
N ILE A 4 -17.11 -2.32 -58.94
CA ILE A 4 -16.46 -1.06 -58.50
C ILE A 4 -15.57 -1.43 -57.29
N SER A 5 -14.35 -1.89 -57.55
CA SER A 5 -13.10 -1.13 -57.72
C SER A 5 -12.45 -0.77 -56.39
N ASN A 6 -11.36 -1.49 -56.17
CA ASN A 6 -10.38 -1.39 -55.10
C ASN A 6 -9.29 -0.35 -55.42
N LEU A 7 -8.65 0.13 -54.35
CA LEU A 7 -7.31 0.74 -54.25
C LEU A 7 -7.05 2.13 -54.87
N SER A 8 -6.57 3.05 -54.03
CA SER A 8 -5.12 3.26 -53.94
C SER A 8 -4.71 4.02 -52.68
N VAL A 9 -3.70 3.45 -52.02
CA VAL A 9 -2.93 3.99 -50.92
C VAL A 9 -1.86 4.91 -51.52
N THR A 10 -1.64 6.08 -50.91
CA THR A 10 -0.39 6.83 -51.10
C THR A 10 -0.04 7.48 -49.77
N VAL A 11 0.95 6.92 -49.07
CA VAL A 11 1.59 7.52 -47.90
C VAL A 11 2.95 8.03 -48.35
N PRO A 12 3.29 9.31 -48.17
CA PRO A 12 4.63 9.79 -48.44
C PRO A 12 5.57 9.31 -47.32
N ALA A 13 6.64 8.63 -47.73
CA ALA A 13 7.80 8.36 -46.90
C ALA A 13 8.55 9.67 -46.64
N VAL A 14 8.68 10.05 -45.37
CA VAL A 14 9.66 11.06 -44.94
C VAL A 14 10.75 10.32 -44.18
N SER A 15 11.85 10.14 -44.89
CA SER A 15 13.15 9.76 -44.37
C SER A 15 13.76 11.01 -43.72
N ASN A 16 14.06 10.95 -42.43
CA ASN A 16 14.99 11.87 -41.79
C ASN A 16 16.08 11.05 -41.10
N ALA A 17 17.24 11.08 -41.74
CA ALA A 17 18.49 10.56 -41.23
C ALA A 17 19.30 11.71 -40.59
N VAL A 18 20.17 11.31 -39.64
CA VAL A 18 21.39 12.01 -39.14
C VAL A 18 21.15 13.10 -38.06
N PRO A 19 22.04 13.31 -37.05
CA PRO A 19 23.39 12.78 -36.85
C PRO A 19 23.67 11.99 -35.57
N ASP A 20 24.69 11.15 -35.73
CA ASP A 20 25.56 10.50 -34.76
C ASP A 20 26.55 11.56 -34.23
N GLU A 21 26.56 11.85 -32.92
CA GLU A 21 27.68 12.53 -32.26
C GLU A 21 27.62 12.41 -30.72
N ALA A 22 28.81 12.28 -30.12
CA ALA A 22 29.16 12.44 -28.70
C ALA A 22 28.79 11.30 -27.72
N ARG A 23 29.48 10.16 -27.89
CA ARG A 23 29.67 9.15 -26.84
C ARG A 23 30.72 9.64 -25.82
N GLY A 24 30.27 10.32 -24.78
CA GLY A 24 31.08 10.75 -23.63
C GLY A 24 31.27 9.63 -22.61
N ASN A 25 32.52 9.29 -22.34
CA ASN A 25 32.99 8.36 -21.31
C ASN A 25 32.92 9.00 -19.92
N ASP A 26 31.93 8.65 -19.10
CA ASP A 26 31.86 9.10 -17.68
C ASP A 26 32.05 7.97 -16.66
N THR A 27 32.44 6.77 -17.08
CA THR A 27 32.52 5.59 -16.20
C THR A 27 33.89 5.29 -15.59
N VAL A 28 34.89 6.16 -15.76
CA VAL A 28 36.29 5.86 -15.33
C VAL A 28 36.85 6.84 -14.28
N GLN A 29 36.09 7.84 -13.84
CA GLN A 29 36.63 8.89 -12.96
C GLN A 29 36.25 8.79 -11.47
N LEU A 30 35.42 7.82 -11.07
CA LEU A 30 35.04 7.60 -9.66
C LEU A 30 35.86 6.52 -8.93
N SER A 31 36.77 5.82 -9.62
CA SER A 31 37.54 4.70 -9.03
C SER A 31 38.95 5.07 -8.57
N ARG A 32 39.38 6.34 -8.61
CA ARG A 32 40.75 6.75 -8.22
C ARG A 32 40.89 7.45 -6.87
N ASP A 33 39.82 7.94 -6.25
CA ASP A 33 39.95 8.73 -5.01
C ASP A 33 39.76 7.93 -3.71
N LEU A 34 39.46 6.63 -3.77
CA LEU A 34 39.31 5.78 -2.59
C LEU A 34 40.58 5.01 -2.17
N ASN A 35 41.69 5.15 -2.89
CA ASN A 35 42.91 4.36 -2.63
C ASN A 35 44.06 5.16 -2.00
N ALA A 36 43.79 6.37 -1.49
CA ALA A 36 44.81 7.25 -0.89
C ALA A 36 44.78 7.32 0.64
N ALA A 37 43.85 6.65 1.34
CA ALA A 37 43.73 6.70 2.80
C ALA A 37 44.32 5.48 3.54
N ALA A 38 44.91 4.52 2.82
CA ALA A 38 45.30 3.23 3.36
C ALA A 38 46.80 2.97 3.37
N GLN A 39 47.69 3.97 3.47
CA GLN A 39 49.10 3.75 3.82
C GLN A 39 49.74 4.94 4.54
N ALA A 40 49.90 4.82 5.86
CA ALA A 40 51.03 5.40 6.59
C ALA A 40 51.29 4.57 7.87
N PRO A 41 52.55 4.15 8.14
CA PRO A 41 52.91 3.24 9.23
C PRO A 41 53.45 3.98 10.45
N ALA A 42 53.33 3.40 11.64
CA ALA A 42 54.31 3.60 12.71
C ALA A 42 54.24 2.50 13.78
N ASN A 43 55.40 1.87 13.96
CA ASN A 43 55.82 1.07 15.10
C ASN A 43 55.52 1.76 16.44
N SER A 44 55.23 0.99 17.50
CA SER A 44 56.14 0.84 18.65
C SER A 44 55.46 0.14 19.84
N SER A 45 56.11 -0.94 20.27
CA SER A 45 56.38 -1.41 21.64
C SER A 45 55.31 -1.35 22.75
N LEU A 46 55.07 -2.55 23.29
CA LEU A 46 54.63 -2.87 24.67
C LEU A 46 55.45 -2.10 25.74
N PRO A 47 54.90 -1.91 26.95
CA PRO A 47 55.18 -2.88 28.02
C PRO A 47 53.98 -3.26 28.90
N MET A 48 54.15 -4.39 29.59
CA MET A 48 53.29 -4.93 30.64
C MET A 48 53.02 -3.93 31.76
N SER A 49 51.82 -4.00 32.35
CA SER A 49 51.64 -3.80 33.78
C SER A 49 50.44 -4.60 34.27
N GLU A 50 50.70 -5.56 35.15
CA GLU A 50 49.71 -6.19 36.02
C GLU A 50 49.20 -5.16 37.04
N SER A 51 47.90 -5.19 37.33
CA SER A 51 47.36 -5.10 38.70
C SER A 51 45.83 -5.23 38.72
N PRO A 52 45.25 -5.70 39.84
CA PRO A 52 43.91 -6.28 39.90
C PRO A 52 42.85 -5.25 40.28
N ILE A 53 41.69 -5.26 39.60
CA ILE A 53 40.52 -4.47 40.03
C ILE A 53 39.34 -5.42 40.27
N THR A 54 39.19 -5.70 41.55
CA THR A 54 37.94 -5.86 42.30
C THR A 54 36.64 -5.53 41.54
N SER A 55 35.80 -6.56 41.44
CA SER A 55 34.37 -6.54 41.77
C SER A 55 33.71 -5.16 41.92
N LEU A 56 32.89 -4.78 40.92
CA LEU A 56 31.61 -4.15 41.21
C LEU A 56 30.56 -4.68 40.23
N ARG A 57 29.71 -5.59 40.74
CA ARG A 57 28.40 -5.90 40.18
C ARG A 57 27.66 -4.59 39.96
N THR A 58 27.50 -4.19 38.71
CA THR A 58 26.46 -3.25 38.33
C THR A 58 25.59 -3.96 37.32
N ASN A 59 24.60 -4.70 37.83
CA ASN A 59 23.46 -5.11 37.05
C ASN A 59 22.68 -3.84 36.68
N ILE A 60 23.15 -3.11 35.68
CA ILE A 60 22.32 -2.13 35.00
C ILE A 60 21.32 -2.96 34.22
N ALA A 61 20.18 -3.21 34.84
CA ALA A 61 18.97 -3.52 34.11
C ALA A 61 18.74 -2.32 33.19
N THR A 62 19.22 -2.42 31.95
CA THR A 62 18.76 -1.63 30.83
C THR A 62 17.26 -1.92 30.73
N ARG A 63 16.48 -1.13 31.46
CA ARG A 63 15.10 -0.84 31.08
C ARG A 63 15.24 -0.20 29.70
N SER A 64 15.18 -1.05 28.68
CA SER A 64 14.90 -0.66 27.31
C SER A 64 13.59 0.12 27.38
N VAL A 65 13.72 1.45 27.50
CA VAL A 65 12.61 2.35 27.25
C VAL A 65 12.29 2.07 25.79
N SER A 66 11.21 1.33 25.55
CA SER A 66 10.71 1.11 24.20
C SER A 66 10.40 2.48 23.64
N CYS A 67 11.35 3.05 22.91
CA CYS A 67 11.14 4.26 22.16
C CYS A 67 10.10 3.87 21.11
N VAL A 68 8.85 4.28 21.35
CA VAL A 68 7.76 4.02 20.42
C VAL A 68 8.08 4.83 19.17
N ASP A 69 8.27 4.14 18.05
CA ASP A 69 8.51 4.81 16.78
C ASP A 69 7.39 5.81 16.50
N SER A 70 7.77 7.02 16.06
CA SER A 70 6.80 8.04 15.66
C SER A 70 5.98 7.55 14.47
N GLU A 71 4.70 7.93 14.44
CA GLU A 71 3.79 7.56 13.35
C GLU A 71 4.34 7.93 11.95
N GLU A 72 5.04 9.06 11.84
CA GLU A 72 5.69 9.49 10.60
C GLU A 72 6.73 8.48 10.09
N LYS A 73 7.50 7.86 10.99
CA LYS A 73 8.48 6.83 10.63
C LYS A 73 7.80 5.55 10.17
N ILE A 74 6.71 5.16 10.84
CA ILE A 74 5.89 3.99 10.47
C ILE A 74 5.29 4.21 9.09
N GLU A 75 4.71 5.37 8.83
CA GLU A 75 4.11 5.72 7.54
C GLU A 75 5.15 5.78 6.42
N ASN A 76 6.32 6.37 6.67
CA ASN A 76 7.41 6.39 5.69
C ASN A 76 7.89 4.98 5.34
N ALA A 77 8.21 4.17 6.36
CA ALA A 77 8.64 2.79 6.16
C ALA A 77 7.59 1.92 5.46
N LYS A 78 6.32 2.13 5.78
CA LYS A 78 5.19 1.46 5.11
C LYS A 78 5.13 1.81 3.63
N GLN A 79 5.23 3.09 3.28
CA GLN A 79 5.16 3.52 1.89
C GLN A 79 6.34 3.00 1.06
N GLU A 80 7.56 3.08 1.61
CA GLU A 80 8.75 2.51 0.98
C GLU A 80 8.61 0.99 0.79
N MET A 81 8.08 0.27 1.79
CA MET A 81 7.82 -1.17 1.68
C MET A 81 6.87 -1.48 0.51
N TRP A 82 5.76 -0.75 0.40
CA TRP A 82 4.80 -0.94 -0.69
C TRP A 82 5.40 -0.65 -2.06
N GLU A 83 6.28 0.35 -2.15
CA GLU A 83 7.02 0.68 -3.37
C GLU A 83 7.97 -0.43 -3.77
N MET A 84 8.74 -0.98 -2.82
CA MET A 84 9.67 -2.08 -3.09
C MET A 84 8.94 -3.36 -3.54
N ILE A 85 7.74 -3.64 -3.02
CA ILE A 85 6.94 -4.78 -3.51
C ILE A 85 6.43 -4.50 -4.93
N ARG A 86 5.95 -3.28 -5.22
CA ARG A 86 5.52 -2.91 -6.58
C ARG A 86 6.65 -3.06 -7.59
N ASP A 87 7.83 -2.59 -7.23
CA ASP A 87 9.03 -2.74 -8.05
C ASP A 87 9.37 -4.21 -8.26
N GLY A 88 9.46 -4.99 -7.18
CA GLY A 88 9.77 -6.43 -7.24
C GLY A 88 8.77 -7.24 -8.05
N VAL A 89 7.47 -6.95 -7.97
CA VAL A 89 6.44 -7.60 -8.81
C VAL A 89 6.57 -7.17 -10.28
N SER A 90 6.90 -5.90 -10.55
CA SER A 90 7.04 -5.40 -11.93
C SER A 90 8.29 -5.93 -12.64
N SER A 91 9.36 -6.15 -11.88
CA SER A 91 10.67 -6.54 -12.38
C SER A 91 11.01 -8.02 -12.10
N ASP A 92 10.04 -8.79 -11.57
CA ASP A 92 10.16 -10.21 -11.19
C ASP A 92 11.37 -10.54 -10.31
N HIS A 93 11.63 -9.70 -9.30
CA HIS A 93 12.66 -9.94 -8.29
C HIS A 93 12.10 -9.92 -6.87
N THR A 94 12.91 -10.45 -5.95
CA THR A 94 12.64 -10.35 -4.52
C THR A 94 12.69 -8.88 -4.09
N MET A 95 11.73 -8.45 -3.28
CA MET A 95 11.71 -7.12 -2.69
C MET A 95 13.01 -6.89 -1.89
N ILE A 96 13.67 -5.73 -2.10
CA ILE A 96 14.78 -5.28 -1.26
C ILE A 96 14.18 -4.61 -0.01
N MET A 97 14.66 -4.99 1.18
CA MET A 97 14.14 -4.44 2.42
C MET A 97 14.55 -2.96 2.55
N PRO A 98 13.60 -2.02 2.68
CA PRO A 98 13.93 -0.61 2.79
C PRO A 98 14.62 -0.31 4.12
N TYR A 99 15.59 0.61 4.11
CA TYR A 99 16.36 0.99 5.30
C TYR A 99 15.47 1.55 6.40
N SER A 100 14.45 2.32 6.03
CA SER A 100 13.44 2.85 6.94
C SER A 100 12.73 1.77 7.76
N PHE A 101 12.50 0.58 7.22
CA PHE A 101 11.92 -0.55 7.96
C PHE A 101 12.93 -1.18 8.92
N ILE A 102 14.19 -1.30 8.49
CA ILE A 102 15.28 -1.86 9.30
C ILE A 102 15.56 -0.98 10.53
N GLU A 103 15.47 0.34 10.38
CA GLU A 103 15.64 1.30 11.48
C GLU A 103 14.54 1.26 12.54
N LEU A 104 13.37 0.70 12.22
CA LEU A 104 12.28 0.63 13.19
C LEU A 104 12.60 -0.30 14.36
N GLY A 105 12.05 0.06 15.51
CA GLY A 105 11.94 -0.85 16.63
C GLY A 105 11.07 -2.06 16.29
N GLU A 106 11.15 -3.07 17.15
CA GLU A 106 10.45 -4.35 16.97
C GLU A 106 8.93 -4.19 16.78
N GLU A 107 8.29 -3.36 17.60
CA GLU A 107 6.86 -3.08 17.47
C GLU A 107 6.52 -2.28 16.21
N GLY A 108 7.42 -1.39 15.78
CA GLY A 108 7.27 -0.66 14.53
C GLY A 108 7.32 -1.60 13.31
N ARG A 109 8.28 -2.53 13.29
CA ARG A 109 8.40 -3.55 12.25
C ARG A 109 7.16 -4.44 12.17
N LYS A 110 6.67 -4.95 13.31
CA LYS A 110 5.41 -5.71 13.36
C LYS A 110 4.23 -4.92 12.80
N ARG A 111 4.12 -3.63 13.16
CA ARG A 111 3.04 -2.77 12.68
C ARG A 111 3.12 -2.55 11.17
N VAL A 112 4.30 -2.25 10.63
CA VAL A 112 4.49 -2.09 9.18
C VAL A 112 4.24 -3.40 8.43
N ALA A 113 4.69 -4.55 8.96
CA ALA A 113 4.43 -5.86 8.36
C ALA A 113 2.93 -6.15 8.29
N LYS A 114 2.19 -5.90 9.37
CA LYS A 114 0.72 -6.07 9.41
C LYS A 114 0.01 -5.16 8.41
N LEU A 115 0.40 -3.89 8.31
CA LEU A 115 -0.16 -2.94 7.34
C LEU A 115 0.15 -3.36 5.90
N THR A 116 1.35 -3.88 5.66
CA THR A 116 1.79 -4.38 4.35
C THR A 116 1.02 -5.62 3.93
N VAL A 117 0.84 -6.59 4.84
CA VAL A 117 0.00 -7.76 4.59
C VAL A 117 -1.44 -7.33 4.29
N ALA A 118 -2.02 -6.44 5.09
CA ALA A 118 -3.37 -5.94 4.83
C ALA A 118 -3.52 -5.29 3.45
N TRP A 119 -2.49 -4.57 3.00
CA TRP A 119 -2.42 -3.99 1.65
C TRP A 119 -2.29 -5.05 0.55
N VAL A 120 -1.39 -6.03 0.69
CA VAL A 120 -1.20 -7.14 -0.27
C VAL A 120 -2.50 -7.89 -0.53
N PHE A 121 -3.30 -8.12 0.52
CA PHE A 121 -4.59 -8.80 0.43
C PHE A 121 -5.76 -7.86 0.06
N THR A 122 -5.51 -6.61 -0.35
CA THR A 122 -6.59 -5.67 -0.69
C THR A 122 -6.36 -4.95 -2.03
N PRO A 123 -7.15 -5.27 -3.08
CA PRO A 123 -8.17 -6.33 -3.16
C PRO A 123 -7.57 -7.71 -3.45
N ILE A 124 -8.25 -8.77 -2.99
CA ILE A 124 -7.90 -10.16 -3.34
C ILE A 124 -8.30 -10.42 -4.80
N ASN A 125 -7.30 -10.63 -5.67
CA ASN A 125 -7.47 -10.89 -7.09
C ASN A 125 -6.35 -11.81 -7.61
N GLY A 126 -6.33 -12.08 -8.92
CA GLY A 126 -5.32 -12.97 -9.53
C GLY A 126 -3.87 -12.46 -9.45
N SER A 127 -3.65 -11.19 -9.08
CA SER A 127 -2.31 -10.66 -8.82
C SER A 127 -1.88 -10.83 -7.37
N THR A 128 -2.79 -11.09 -6.42
CA THR A 128 -2.49 -11.22 -4.98
C THR A 128 -1.43 -12.26 -4.69
N GLU A 129 -1.42 -13.36 -5.45
CA GLU A 129 -0.37 -14.39 -5.34
C GLU A 129 1.03 -13.82 -5.63
N LYS A 130 1.18 -13.00 -6.69
CA LYS A 130 2.47 -12.36 -7.01
C LYS A 130 2.91 -11.37 -5.95
N TRP A 131 1.98 -10.56 -5.43
CA TRP A 131 2.24 -9.61 -4.35
C TRP A 131 2.73 -10.34 -3.10
N PHE A 132 2.06 -11.44 -2.75
CA PHE A 132 2.40 -12.27 -1.61
C PHE A 132 3.74 -12.98 -1.77
N ASP A 133 4.01 -13.55 -2.94
CA ASP A 133 5.28 -14.21 -3.24
C ASP A 133 6.45 -13.22 -3.16
N CYS A 134 6.28 -12.02 -3.72
CA CYS A 134 7.31 -10.99 -3.65
C CYS A 134 7.64 -10.59 -2.21
N LEU A 135 6.61 -10.46 -1.35
CA LEU A 135 6.77 -10.20 0.07
C LEU A 135 7.47 -11.35 0.79
N THR A 136 7.01 -12.59 0.61
CA THR A 136 7.44 -13.77 1.39
C THR A 136 8.78 -14.35 0.95
N ARG A 137 9.25 -14.05 -0.27
CA ARG A 137 10.61 -14.38 -0.73
C ARG A 137 11.70 -13.64 0.04
N ASN A 138 11.37 -12.53 0.71
CA ASN A 138 12.33 -11.83 1.55
C ASN A 138 12.39 -12.48 2.94
N GLU A 139 13.53 -13.05 3.32
CA GLU A 139 13.69 -13.73 4.62
C GLU A 139 13.49 -12.81 5.82
N ALA A 140 13.83 -11.52 5.70
CA ALA A 140 13.81 -10.57 6.83
C ALA A 140 12.39 -10.18 7.27
N ILE A 141 11.36 -10.37 6.44
CA ILE A 141 9.98 -10.06 6.83
C ILE A 141 9.27 -11.25 7.47
N LYS A 142 9.74 -12.48 7.26
CA LYS A 142 9.01 -13.71 7.62
C LYS A 142 8.66 -13.79 9.10
N GLU A 143 9.57 -13.36 9.97
CA GLU A 143 9.34 -13.35 11.42
C GLU A 143 8.19 -12.41 11.84
N TYR A 144 7.88 -11.41 11.02
CA TYR A 144 6.82 -10.43 11.25
C TYR A 144 5.49 -10.77 10.57
N LEU A 145 5.42 -11.87 9.82
CA LEU A 145 4.20 -12.29 9.11
C LEU A 145 3.23 -13.06 10.00
N LYS A 146 3.69 -13.56 11.15
CA LYS A 146 2.87 -14.33 12.08
C LYS A 146 1.66 -13.51 12.57
N ASP A 147 0.50 -14.16 12.64
CA ASP A 147 -0.76 -13.56 13.12
C ASP A 147 -1.23 -12.29 12.37
N THR A 148 -0.72 -12.03 11.16
CA THR A 148 -1.06 -10.83 10.37
C THR A 148 -2.34 -10.96 9.54
N VAL A 149 -2.80 -12.17 9.29
CA VAL A 149 -3.97 -12.50 8.45
C VAL A 149 -5.16 -12.87 9.34
N SER A 150 -6.28 -12.19 9.12
CA SER A 150 -7.54 -12.49 9.78
C SER A 150 -8.28 -13.66 9.10
N GLU A 151 -9.20 -14.28 9.83
CA GLU A 151 -10.05 -15.36 9.29
C GLU A 151 -10.94 -14.86 8.13
N ASP A 152 -11.29 -13.57 8.11
CA ASP A 152 -12.03 -12.96 7.00
C ASP A 152 -11.22 -12.99 5.70
N VAL A 153 -9.96 -12.55 5.76
CA VAL A 153 -9.04 -12.58 4.61
C VAL A 153 -8.86 -14.02 4.12
N LYS A 154 -8.73 -14.99 5.04
CA LYS A 154 -8.66 -16.42 4.69
C LYS A 154 -9.88 -16.89 3.90
N ASN A 155 -11.07 -16.55 4.37
CA ASN A 155 -12.32 -16.93 3.72
C ASN A 155 -12.44 -16.28 2.35
N ASP A 156 -11.96 -15.05 2.21
CA ASP A 156 -11.94 -14.34 0.94
C ASP A 156 -10.91 -14.95 -0.04
N VAL A 157 -9.71 -15.36 0.42
CA VAL A 157 -8.72 -16.12 -0.37
C VAL A 157 -9.30 -17.46 -0.85
N LYS A 158 -9.98 -18.19 0.04
CA LYS A 158 -10.68 -19.44 -0.30
C LYS A 158 -11.76 -19.21 -1.36
N SER A 159 -12.56 -18.17 -1.19
CA SER A 159 -13.65 -17.82 -2.12
C SER A 159 -13.12 -17.38 -3.49
N ALA A 160 -11.94 -16.76 -3.52
CA ALA A 160 -11.24 -16.39 -4.76
C ALA A 160 -10.54 -17.58 -5.45
N GLY A 161 -10.52 -18.77 -4.84
CA GLY A 161 -9.90 -19.97 -5.42
C GLY A 161 -8.37 -19.97 -5.42
N LEU A 162 -7.72 -19.09 -4.66
CA LEU A 162 -6.26 -18.93 -4.62
C LEU A 162 -5.63 -19.97 -3.67
N ARG A 163 -5.59 -21.24 -4.10
CA ARG A 163 -5.13 -22.37 -3.25
C ARG A 163 -3.65 -22.30 -2.88
N SER A 164 -2.77 -21.90 -3.81
CA SER A 164 -1.34 -21.75 -3.54
C SER A 164 -1.08 -20.71 -2.44
N LEU A 165 -1.80 -19.58 -2.53
CA LEU A 165 -1.75 -18.50 -1.57
C LEU A 165 -2.22 -18.96 -0.18
N LEU A 166 -3.27 -19.77 -0.11
CA LEU A 166 -3.74 -20.35 1.17
C LEU A 166 -2.65 -21.24 1.81
N GLY A 167 -1.97 -22.05 1.01
CA GLY A 167 -0.84 -22.86 1.47
C GLY A 167 0.31 -21.99 1.99
N GLY A 168 0.64 -20.91 1.29
CA GLY A 168 1.64 -19.93 1.75
C GLY A 168 1.28 -19.30 3.09
N ILE A 169 0.03 -18.84 3.25
CA ILE A 169 -0.46 -18.25 4.51
C ILE A 169 -0.35 -19.25 5.69
N GLU A 170 -0.64 -20.53 5.44
CA GLU A 170 -0.46 -21.62 6.42
C GLU A 170 1.02 -21.86 6.74
N CYS A 171 1.89 -21.90 5.72
CA CYS A 171 3.33 -22.13 5.88
C CYS A 171 4.01 -21.06 6.75
N TYR A 172 3.53 -19.81 6.72
CA TYR A 172 4.10 -18.71 7.51
C TYR A 172 3.34 -18.42 8.81
N GLU A 173 2.44 -19.32 9.25
CA GLU A 173 1.64 -19.17 10.47
C GLU A 173 0.92 -17.82 10.57
N MET A 174 0.44 -17.28 9.45
CA MET A 174 -0.07 -15.91 9.42
C MET A 174 -1.47 -15.78 10.02
N PHE A 175 -2.16 -16.89 10.31
CA PHE A 175 -3.46 -16.86 10.97
C PHE A 175 -3.33 -16.56 12.45
N SER A 176 -4.07 -15.56 12.93
CA SER A 176 -4.32 -15.37 14.36
C SER A 176 -5.04 -16.60 14.92
N GLY A 177 -4.29 -17.55 15.47
CA GLY A 177 -4.85 -18.65 16.25
C GLY A 177 -5.30 -18.14 17.61
N ASN A 178 -6.53 -18.48 18.03
CA ASN A 178 -7.15 -18.12 19.32
C ASN A 178 -6.18 -18.12 20.51
N SER A 179 -5.52 -16.98 20.76
CA SER A 179 -4.85 -16.70 22.03
C SER A 179 -5.90 -16.09 22.96
N SER A 180 -6.67 -16.98 23.57
CA SER A 180 -7.65 -16.68 24.60
C SER A 180 -7.00 -15.94 25.77
N ARG A 181 -7.24 -14.63 25.92
CA ARG A 181 -7.24 -13.99 27.24
C ARG A 181 -8.17 -12.78 27.30
N SER A 182 -9.28 -13.00 27.99
CA SER A 182 -10.26 -12.03 28.44
C SER A 182 -9.63 -10.83 29.15
N VAL A 183 -10.12 -9.62 28.84
CA VAL A 183 -10.59 -8.67 29.86
C VAL A 183 -11.83 -8.00 29.30
N THR A 184 -12.99 -8.49 29.72
CA THR A 184 -14.26 -7.78 29.59
C THR A 184 -14.26 -6.67 30.63
N THR A 185 -14.07 -5.42 30.22
CA THR A 185 -14.36 -4.25 31.06
C THR A 185 -15.75 -3.72 30.66
N PRO A 186 -16.67 -3.47 31.61
CA PRO A 186 -18.04 -3.07 31.28
C PRO A 186 -18.05 -1.68 30.64
N LEU A 187 -18.70 -1.58 29.48
CA LEU A 187 -19.00 -0.33 28.80
C LEU A 187 -20.06 0.43 29.63
N ALA A 188 -19.61 1.36 30.48
CA ALA A 188 -20.47 2.42 30.98
C ALA A 188 -20.75 3.39 29.82
N SER A 189 -22.04 3.65 29.58
CA SER A 189 -22.55 4.61 28.61
C SER A 189 -21.84 5.97 28.70
N PRO A 190 -21.44 6.61 27.59
CA PRO A 190 -21.08 8.01 27.62
C PRO A 190 -22.33 8.86 27.41
N THR A 191 -22.75 9.48 28.51
CA THR A 191 -23.52 10.71 28.55
C THR A 191 -22.85 11.79 27.69
N ASN A 192 -23.68 12.56 26.99
CA ASN A 192 -23.36 13.80 26.27
C ASN A 192 -22.26 14.64 26.94
N ILE A 193 -21.18 14.97 26.20
CA ILE A 193 -20.36 16.15 26.50
C ILE A 193 -20.08 16.92 25.20
N ALA A 194 -20.34 18.21 25.33
CA ALA A 194 -20.28 19.24 24.33
C ALA A 194 -18.88 19.50 23.76
N LEU A 195 -18.90 19.86 22.48
CA LEU A 195 -18.02 20.77 21.76
C LEU A 195 -16.93 21.46 22.62
N SER A 196 -15.68 21.00 22.49
CA SER A 196 -14.52 21.89 22.70
C SER A 196 -13.26 21.39 21.99
N SER A 197 -12.72 22.25 21.13
CA SER A 197 -11.30 22.37 20.76
C SER A 197 -10.56 21.09 20.33
N VAL A 198 -10.72 20.72 19.05
CA VAL A 198 -9.94 19.65 18.38
C VAL A 198 -8.46 20.06 18.29
N THR A 199 -7.61 19.36 19.02
CA THR A 199 -6.18 19.26 18.73
C THR A 199 -6.00 18.41 17.46
N GLY A 200 -5.07 18.77 16.57
CA GLY A 200 -4.93 18.13 15.26
C GLY A 200 -4.73 16.60 15.29
N LYS A 201 -4.22 16.05 16.40
CA LYS A 201 -3.97 14.62 16.58
C LYS A 201 -5.27 13.79 16.71
N ASP A 202 -6.32 14.36 17.30
CA ASP A 202 -7.62 13.69 17.42
C ASP A 202 -8.37 13.68 16.07
N SER A 203 -8.17 14.71 15.23
CA SER A 203 -8.78 14.76 13.89
C SER A 203 -8.26 13.66 12.97
N GLU A 204 -6.97 13.36 13.05
CA GLU A 204 -6.34 12.35 12.20
C GLU A 204 -6.81 10.94 12.55
N ALA A 205 -6.87 10.61 13.85
CA ALA A 205 -7.40 9.33 14.33
C ALA A 205 -8.88 9.13 13.93
N ARG A 206 -9.69 10.19 13.98
CA ARG A 206 -11.10 10.14 13.54
C ARG A 206 -11.23 9.89 12.04
N VAL A 207 -10.43 10.58 11.23
CA VAL A 207 -10.37 10.40 9.78
C VAL A 207 -9.92 8.98 9.42
N GLU A 208 -8.91 8.45 10.11
CA GLU A 208 -8.41 7.10 9.90
C GLU A 208 -9.46 6.05 10.25
N ASN A 209 -10.08 6.16 11.42
CA ASN A 209 -11.13 5.22 11.83
C ASN A 209 -12.31 5.24 10.84
N ALA A 210 -12.78 6.41 10.44
CA ALA A 210 -13.86 6.54 9.46
C ALA A 210 -13.49 5.99 8.07
N ARG A 211 -12.24 6.19 7.66
CA ARG A 211 -11.70 5.61 6.41
C ARG A 211 -11.71 4.09 6.46
N ASP A 212 -11.27 3.49 7.56
CA ASP A 212 -11.19 2.04 7.67
C ASP A 212 -12.58 1.40 7.81
N GLU A 213 -13.51 2.05 8.52
CA GLU A 213 -14.92 1.66 8.51
C GLU A 213 -15.53 1.75 7.11
N MET A 214 -15.29 2.84 6.35
CA MET A 214 -15.74 2.98 4.96
C MET A 214 -15.23 1.84 4.07
N ARG A 215 -13.94 1.47 4.19
CA ARG A 215 -13.38 0.34 3.44
C ARG A 215 -14.09 -0.96 3.79
N GLN A 216 -14.36 -1.19 5.07
CA GLN A 216 -15.01 -2.41 5.54
C GLN A 216 -16.45 -2.52 5.03
N VAL A 217 -17.24 -1.45 5.07
CA VAL A 217 -18.63 -1.47 4.56
C VAL A 217 -18.69 -1.63 3.04
N ILE A 218 -17.69 -1.13 2.29
CA ILE A 218 -17.59 -1.38 0.84
C ILE A 218 -17.25 -2.85 0.59
N ARG A 219 -16.30 -3.44 1.35
CA ARG A 219 -15.99 -4.88 1.26
C ARG A 219 -17.23 -5.73 1.50
N ASP A 220 -17.98 -5.45 2.56
CA ASP A 220 -19.21 -6.17 2.87
C ASP A 220 -20.25 -6.01 1.74
N GLY A 221 -20.40 -4.80 1.21
CA GLY A 221 -21.27 -4.54 0.06
C GLY A 221 -20.86 -5.29 -1.21
N VAL A 222 -19.57 -5.44 -1.48
CA VAL A 222 -19.09 -6.27 -2.60
C VAL A 222 -19.43 -7.74 -2.35
N LYS A 223 -19.19 -8.25 -1.14
CA LYS A 223 -19.42 -9.64 -0.74
C LYS A 223 -20.90 -10.03 -0.75
N ARG A 224 -21.77 -9.14 -0.29
CA ARG A 224 -23.22 -9.36 -0.14
C ARG A 224 -24.07 -8.73 -1.24
N CYS A 225 -23.43 -8.11 -2.23
CA CYS A 225 -24.08 -7.46 -3.37
C CYS A 225 -25.04 -6.31 -3.02
N HIS A 226 -24.79 -5.57 -1.93
CA HIS A 226 -25.55 -4.37 -1.57
C HIS A 226 -24.69 -3.12 -1.58
N ASP A 227 -25.29 -1.95 -1.74
CA ASP A 227 -24.54 -0.70 -1.70
C ASP A 227 -23.97 -0.42 -0.31
N MET A 228 -22.93 0.42 -0.26
CA MET A 228 -22.27 0.77 0.99
C MET A 228 -23.28 1.37 1.98
N ILE A 229 -23.36 0.83 3.19
CA ILE A 229 -24.09 1.44 4.30
C ILE A 229 -23.15 2.47 4.94
N MET A 230 -23.61 3.71 5.08
CA MET A 230 -22.76 4.79 5.59
C MET A 230 -22.41 4.57 7.07
N PRO A 231 -21.12 4.52 7.44
CA PRO A 231 -20.74 4.37 8.84
C PRO A 231 -21.00 5.65 9.64
N ASN A 232 -21.38 5.47 10.92
CA ASN A 232 -21.63 6.60 11.84
C ASN A 232 -20.38 7.46 12.03
N SER A 233 -19.19 6.85 12.05
CA SER A 233 -17.92 7.55 12.15
C SER A 233 -17.75 8.61 11.06
N PHE A 234 -18.09 8.29 9.81
CA PHE A 234 -18.07 9.24 8.69
C PHE A 234 -19.12 10.34 8.85
N MET A 235 -20.31 10.01 9.32
CA MET A 235 -21.38 11.00 9.51
C MET A 235 -21.03 12.07 10.54
N LEU A 236 -20.26 11.71 11.57
CA LEU A 236 -19.80 12.59 12.63
C LEU A 236 -18.61 13.48 12.24
N LEU A 237 -17.98 13.25 11.09
CA LEU A 237 -16.90 14.08 10.57
C LEU A 237 -17.42 15.44 10.08
N ASP A 238 -16.56 16.46 10.13
CA ASP A 238 -16.82 17.72 9.45
C ASP A 238 -16.68 17.58 7.91
N ASP A 239 -17.09 18.60 7.16
CA ASP A 239 -17.09 18.56 5.68
C ASP A 239 -15.68 18.42 5.08
N SER A 240 -14.64 18.94 5.75
CA SER A 240 -13.25 18.83 5.31
C SER A 240 -12.74 17.41 5.53
N GLU A 241 -12.98 16.86 6.72
CA GLU A 241 -12.69 15.48 7.09
C GLU A 241 -13.42 14.49 6.17
N LYS A 242 -14.71 14.70 5.88
CA LYS A 242 -15.50 13.89 4.94
C LYS A 242 -14.90 13.87 3.54
N LYS A 243 -14.46 15.03 3.02
CA LYS A 243 -13.75 15.12 1.74
C LYS A 243 -12.43 14.36 1.75
N LYS A 244 -11.66 14.47 2.85
CA LYS A 244 -10.39 13.74 3.01
C LYS A 244 -10.63 12.23 3.00
N VAL A 245 -11.61 11.74 3.77
CA VAL A 245 -11.98 10.33 3.78
C VAL A 245 -12.49 9.86 2.42
N ALA A 246 -13.37 10.62 1.77
CA ALA A 246 -13.87 10.29 0.44
C ALA A 246 -12.74 10.15 -0.59
N LYS A 247 -11.76 11.07 -0.57
CA LYS A 247 -10.57 10.99 -1.43
C LYS A 247 -9.74 9.73 -1.16
N LEU A 248 -9.42 9.45 0.11
CA LEU A 248 -8.64 8.27 0.51
C LEU A 248 -9.35 6.96 0.14
N THR A 249 -10.68 6.94 0.26
CA THR A 249 -11.49 5.78 -0.13
C THR A 249 -11.50 5.59 -1.64
N VAL A 250 -11.60 6.67 -2.43
CA VAL A 250 -11.52 6.60 -3.90
C VAL A 250 -10.15 6.13 -4.37
N GLU A 251 -9.07 6.64 -3.79
CA GLU A 251 -7.71 6.18 -4.08
C GLU A 251 -7.57 4.68 -3.79
N TRP A 252 -8.12 4.21 -2.67
CA TRP A 252 -8.14 2.80 -2.32
C TRP A 252 -8.96 1.93 -3.29
N VAL A 253 -10.18 2.36 -3.67
CA VAL A 253 -11.06 1.65 -4.63
C VAL A 253 -10.34 1.39 -5.97
N PHE A 254 -9.44 2.29 -6.35
CA PHE A 254 -8.71 2.26 -7.62
C PHE A 254 -7.24 1.83 -7.47
N THR A 255 -6.84 1.24 -6.35
CA THR A 255 -5.47 0.74 -6.16
C THR A 255 -5.45 -0.79 -6.01
N PRO A 256 -5.00 -1.55 -7.02
CA PRO A 256 -4.64 -1.13 -8.39
C PRO A 256 -5.89 -0.91 -9.28
N VAL A 257 -5.75 -0.12 -10.36
CA VAL A 257 -6.83 0.07 -11.34
C VAL A 257 -6.95 -1.19 -12.20
N ASN A 258 -8.06 -1.92 -12.06
CA ASN A 258 -8.31 -3.15 -12.80
C ASN A 258 -9.81 -3.35 -13.06
N PRO A 259 -10.24 -4.30 -13.91
CA PRO A 259 -11.67 -4.54 -14.17
C PRO A 259 -12.52 -4.80 -12.91
N GLY A 260 -11.92 -5.34 -11.85
CA GLY A 260 -12.58 -5.53 -10.55
C GLY A 260 -12.91 -4.23 -9.83
N SER A 261 -12.18 -3.14 -10.09
CA SER A 261 -12.42 -1.81 -9.49
C SER A 261 -13.86 -1.31 -9.71
N GLU A 262 -14.53 -1.73 -10.79
CA GLU A 262 -15.94 -1.40 -11.04
C GLU A 262 -16.87 -1.90 -9.94
N LYS A 263 -16.65 -3.11 -9.41
CA LYS A 263 -17.47 -3.66 -8.33
C LYS A 263 -17.38 -2.77 -7.09
N TRP A 264 -16.17 -2.45 -6.66
CA TRP A 264 -15.89 -1.59 -5.50
C TRP A 264 -16.47 -0.19 -5.67
N PHE A 265 -16.24 0.40 -6.84
CA PHE A 265 -16.74 1.72 -7.18
C PHE A 265 -18.27 1.78 -7.15
N ASN A 266 -18.95 0.77 -7.69
CA ASN A 266 -20.42 0.72 -7.68
C ASN A 266 -20.99 0.71 -6.26
N ARG A 267 -20.35 -0.01 -5.32
CA ARG A 267 -20.78 -0.03 -3.91
C ARG A 267 -20.60 1.32 -3.24
N LEU A 268 -19.50 2.01 -3.53
CA LEU A 268 -19.24 3.35 -3.03
C LEU A 268 -20.29 4.35 -3.56
N ILE A 269 -20.49 4.42 -4.87
CA ILE A 269 -21.39 5.42 -5.49
C ILE A 269 -22.87 5.09 -5.36
N GLY A 270 -23.23 3.86 -4.96
CA GLY A 270 -24.61 3.49 -4.65
C GLY A 270 -25.17 4.21 -3.43
N ASN A 271 -24.29 4.69 -2.53
CA ASN A 271 -24.72 5.48 -1.38
C ASN A 271 -24.85 6.97 -1.73
N GLU A 272 -26.07 7.52 -1.64
CA GLU A 272 -26.34 8.93 -1.96
C GLU A 272 -25.60 9.92 -1.04
N GLN A 273 -25.32 9.55 0.21
CA GLN A 273 -24.72 10.46 1.20
C GLN A 273 -23.23 10.72 0.93
N VAL A 274 -22.52 9.82 0.22
CA VAL A 274 -21.10 10.03 -0.10
C VAL A 274 -20.90 10.91 -1.35
N LYS A 275 -21.86 10.90 -2.28
CA LYS A 275 -21.73 11.56 -3.60
C LYS A 275 -21.31 13.03 -3.55
N PRO A 276 -21.83 13.88 -2.64
CA PRO A 276 -21.41 15.28 -2.55
C PRO A 276 -19.91 15.46 -2.31
N TYR A 277 -19.26 14.49 -1.67
CA TYR A 277 -17.84 14.52 -1.29
C TYR A 277 -16.93 13.87 -2.33
N LEU A 278 -17.48 13.25 -3.38
CA LEU A 278 -16.70 12.57 -4.43
C LEU A 278 -16.11 13.54 -5.48
N LYS A 279 -16.59 14.78 -5.54
CA LYS A 279 -16.15 15.76 -6.53
C LYS A 279 -14.64 16.03 -6.42
N GLY A 280 -13.92 15.89 -7.55
CA GLY A 280 -12.47 16.13 -7.61
C GLY A 280 -11.59 15.13 -6.85
N THR A 281 -12.12 13.98 -6.43
CA THR A 281 -11.36 12.96 -5.68
C THR A 281 -10.49 12.06 -6.56
N VAL A 282 -10.81 11.91 -7.84
CA VAL A 282 -10.05 11.07 -8.77
C VAL A 282 -8.83 11.83 -9.27
N SER A 283 -7.65 11.29 -8.99
CA SER A 283 -6.38 11.84 -9.48
C SER A 283 -6.21 11.61 -10.98
N ARG A 284 -5.35 12.43 -11.62
CA ARG A 284 -5.02 12.29 -13.04
C ARG A 284 -4.46 10.91 -13.38
N ASN A 285 -3.65 10.33 -12.49
CA ASN A 285 -3.07 9.00 -12.69
C ASN A 285 -4.17 7.93 -12.76
N ILE A 286 -5.07 7.90 -11.76
CA ILE A 286 -6.20 6.97 -11.73
C ILE A 286 -7.07 7.14 -12.98
N TYR A 287 -7.43 8.39 -13.32
CA TYR A 287 -8.25 8.66 -14.50
C TYR A 287 -7.61 8.18 -15.79
N SER A 288 -6.30 8.40 -15.97
CA SER A 288 -5.57 7.98 -17.17
C SER A 288 -5.56 6.45 -17.31
N GLN A 289 -5.32 5.72 -16.22
CA GLN A 289 -5.39 4.25 -16.23
C GLN A 289 -6.80 3.74 -16.57
N ILE A 290 -7.85 4.36 -16.02
CA ILE A 290 -9.24 4.04 -16.37
C ILE A 290 -9.50 4.29 -17.86
N VAL A 291 -9.02 5.39 -18.43
CA VAL A 291 -9.16 5.69 -19.86
C VAL A 291 -8.44 4.64 -20.71
N ILE A 292 -7.22 4.24 -20.34
CA ILE A 292 -6.46 3.20 -21.06
C ILE A 292 -7.25 1.88 -21.07
N ILE A 293 -7.71 1.42 -19.89
CA ILE A 293 -8.43 0.15 -19.75
C ILE A 293 -9.79 0.20 -20.47
N SER A 294 -10.49 1.34 -20.41
CA SER A 294 -11.80 1.53 -21.06
C SER A 294 -11.74 1.81 -22.57
N SER A 295 -10.55 1.94 -23.16
CA SER A 295 -10.38 2.15 -24.60
C SER A 295 -10.09 0.86 -25.37
N GLY A 296 -9.98 -0.29 -24.68
CA GLY A 296 -9.76 -1.58 -25.33
C GLY A 296 -10.90 -1.96 -26.28
N ILE A 297 -10.58 -2.44 -27.48
CA ILE A 297 -11.60 -2.90 -28.44
C ILE A 297 -12.14 -4.25 -27.96
N VAL A 298 -13.46 -4.33 -27.72
CA VAL A 298 -14.15 -5.58 -27.38
C VAL A 298 -15.21 -5.86 -28.45
N PRO A 299 -15.02 -6.86 -29.32
CA PRO A 299 -16.03 -7.23 -30.33
C PRO A 299 -17.35 -7.62 -29.65
N GLY A 300 -18.42 -6.87 -29.94
CA GLY A 300 -19.78 -7.15 -29.43
C GLY A 300 -20.01 -6.84 -27.95
N GLY A 301 -19.10 -6.14 -27.27
CA GLY A 301 -19.21 -5.84 -25.83
C GLY A 301 -18.79 -4.42 -25.47
N LYS A 302 -19.11 -4.00 -24.25
CA LYS A 302 -18.59 -2.75 -23.69
C LYS A 302 -17.22 -2.99 -23.04
N PRO A 303 -16.24 -2.10 -23.21
CA PRO A 303 -14.90 -2.31 -22.67
C PRO A 303 -14.88 -2.27 -21.15
N PRO A 304 -13.94 -2.95 -20.46
CA PRO A 304 -13.85 -2.90 -19.01
C PRO A 304 -13.77 -1.47 -18.48
N LEU A 305 -14.42 -1.18 -17.34
CA LEU A 305 -14.44 0.16 -16.73
C LEU A 305 -15.10 1.28 -17.55
N TRP A 306 -15.76 0.97 -18.69
CA TRP A 306 -16.50 1.97 -19.47
C TRP A 306 -17.53 2.73 -18.62
N TYR A 307 -18.26 2.00 -17.77
CA TYR A 307 -19.28 2.53 -16.88
C TYR A 307 -18.67 3.40 -15.79
N VAL A 308 -17.52 2.98 -15.24
CA VAL A 308 -16.77 3.75 -14.25
C VAL A 308 -16.33 5.10 -14.83
N ARG A 309 -15.79 5.11 -16.05
CA ARG A 309 -15.39 6.34 -16.74
C ARG A 309 -16.56 7.31 -16.90
N GLU A 310 -17.72 6.79 -17.32
CA GLU A 310 -18.94 7.60 -17.50
C GLU A 310 -19.40 8.21 -16.16
N ARG A 311 -19.47 7.40 -15.10
CA ARG A 311 -19.88 7.85 -13.78
C ARG A 311 -18.92 8.85 -13.14
N ILE A 312 -17.61 8.68 -13.32
CA ILE A 312 -16.60 9.68 -12.91
C ILE A 312 -16.89 11.04 -13.56
N GLY A 313 -17.28 11.05 -14.83
CA GLY A 313 -17.69 12.25 -15.56
C GLY A 313 -18.97 12.88 -14.99
N GLN A 314 -20.02 12.07 -14.80
CA GLN A 314 -21.32 12.53 -14.28
C GLN A 314 -21.20 13.11 -12.87
N LEU A 315 -20.40 12.49 -12.00
CA LEU A 315 -20.19 12.91 -10.62
C LEU A 315 -19.13 14.02 -10.48
N GLY A 316 -18.50 14.46 -11.59
CA GLY A 316 -17.45 15.47 -11.56
C GLY A 316 -16.25 15.07 -10.70
N MET A 317 -15.93 13.78 -10.63
CA MET A 317 -14.88 13.27 -9.74
C MET A 317 -13.47 13.58 -10.24
N TYR A 318 -13.31 13.80 -11.55
CA TYR A 318 -12.05 14.20 -12.16
C TYR A 318 -12.06 15.71 -12.48
N ARG A 319 -11.02 16.43 -12.07
CA ARG A 319 -10.83 17.85 -12.41
C ARG A 319 -9.98 17.92 -13.68
N LYS A 320 -10.55 18.51 -14.74
CA LYS A 320 -9.85 18.78 -16.01
C LYS A 320 -8.73 19.78 -15.82
#